data_AF-A0A442F6M9-F1
#
_entry.id   AF-A0A442F6M9-F1
#
_cell.length_a   1.000
_cell.length_b   1.000
_cell.length_c   1.000
_cell.angle_alpha   90.00
_cell.angle_beta   90.00
_cell.angle_gamma   90.00
#
_symmetry.space_group_name_H-M   'P 1'
#
loop_
_entity.id
_entity.type
_entity.pdbx_description
1 polymer ?
#
loop_
_entity_poly.entity_id
_entity_poly.type
_entity_poly.pdbx_seq_one_letter_code
_entity_poly.pdbx_strand_id
1 'polypeptide(L)'
;MGGDKQKRLEKIRQAKAELEAQAKAAAEEEMRRREKAEEQRKAEGRKKNGKTPAPPKTEPEGKAQRNFTDPESRILKTKDGYIQGYNAQAAVDAQAQIIVAQSLTHSMSDQDQLVPLIDGIKDNLGRKPKEASADAGYCSEANLAALAKREVGAYLATGRAKQPSTLPKADPKLPDRSSRRCGTS
;
A
#
# COMPACT_ATOMS: atom_id res chain seq x y z
N MET A 1 25.30 29.41 28.97
CA MET A 1 25.21 28.45 27.83
C MET A 1 24.53 27.13 28.25
N GLY A 2 23.25 27.15 28.66
CA GLY A 2 22.54 25.95 29.17
C GLY A 2 21.25 25.56 28.41
N GLY A 3 20.67 26.49 27.63
CA GLY A 3 19.38 26.28 26.97
C GLY A 3 19.41 25.26 25.83
N ASP A 4 20.51 25.16 25.08
CA ASP A 4 20.58 24.25 23.93
C ASP A 4 20.71 22.78 24.34
N LYS A 5 21.34 22.50 25.49
CA LYS A 5 21.47 21.13 26.01
C LYS A 5 20.13 20.60 26.50
N GLN A 6 19.35 21.41 27.21
CA GLN A 6 18.01 21.04 27.68
C GLN A 6 17.05 20.81 26.51
N LYS A 7 17.04 21.71 25.51
CA LYS A 7 16.23 21.55 24.29
C LYS A 7 16.58 20.30 23.50
N ARG A 8 17.87 19.95 23.39
CA ARG A 8 18.31 18.71 22.72
C ARG A 8 17.83 17.45 23.46
N LEU A 9 17.94 17.43 24.79
CA LEU A 9 17.48 16.31 25.60
C LEU A 9 15.97 16.10 25.49
N GLU A 10 15.21 17.20 25.46
CA GLU A 10 13.76 17.14 25.30
C GLU A 10 13.37 16.57 23.92
N LYS A 11 14.01 17.05 22.83
CA LYS A 11 13.81 16.48 21.49
C LYS A 11 14.14 14.99 21.40
N ILE A 12 15.21 14.54 22.05
CA ILE A 12 15.57 13.12 22.09
C ILE A 12 14.49 12.32 22.83
N ARG A 13 13.98 12.83 23.96
CA ARG A 13 12.92 12.17 24.72
C ARG A 13 11.62 12.06 23.94
N GLN A 14 11.23 13.13 23.25
CA GLN A 14 10.06 13.15 22.36
C GLN A 14 10.23 12.13 21.24
N ALA A 15 11.35 12.15 20.51
CA ALA A 15 11.62 11.20 19.44
C ALA A 15 11.60 9.74 19.91
N LYS A 16 12.09 9.45 21.13
CA LYS A 16 12.03 8.11 21.72
C LYS A 16 10.60 7.69 22.02
N ALA A 17 9.81 8.55 22.65
CA ALA A 17 8.41 8.27 22.97
C ALA A 17 7.57 8.01 21.71
N GLU A 18 7.82 8.77 20.64
CA GLU A 18 7.18 8.58 19.34
C GLU A 18 7.58 7.26 18.69
N LEU A 19 8.86 6.86 18.75
CA LEU A 19 9.31 5.55 18.26
C LEU A 19 8.65 4.39 19.02
N GLU A 20 8.49 4.52 20.34
CA GLU A 20 7.78 3.54 21.16
C GLU A 20 6.28 3.48 20.82
N ALA A 21 5.62 4.64 20.65
CA ALA A 21 4.22 4.69 20.24
C ALA A 21 4.00 4.06 18.85
N GLN A 22 4.92 4.31 17.91
CA GLN A 22 4.86 3.73 16.57
C GLN A 22 5.09 2.22 16.58
N ALA A 23 6.04 1.72 17.37
CA ALA A 23 6.25 0.28 17.52
C ALA A 23 5.00 -0.41 18.07
N LYS A 24 4.31 0.20 19.03
CA LYS A 24 3.02 -0.29 19.55
C LYS A 24 1.93 -0.29 18.48
N ALA A 25 1.75 0.83 17.78
CA ALA A 25 0.73 0.95 16.73
C ALA A 25 0.96 -0.07 15.59
N ALA A 26 2.21 -0.24 15.15
CA ALA A 26 2.56 -1.24 14.14
C ALA A 26 2.29 -2.67 14.62
N ALA A 27 2.58 -2.97 15.89
CA ALA A 27 2.30 -4.28 16.47
C ALA A 27 0.78 -4.56 16.56
N GLU A 28 -0.01 -3.57 16.96
CA GLU A 28 -1.47 -3.66 17.00
C GLU A 28 -2.07 -3.85 15.59
N GLU A 29 -1.58 -3.10 14.61
CA GLU A 29 -2.01 -3.25 13.21
C GLU A 29 -1.65 -4.64 12.66
N GLU A 30 -0.43 -5.12 12.93
CA GLU A 30 -0.01 -6.44 12.50
C GLU A 30 -0.85 -7.54 13.16
N MET A 31 -1.17 -7.42 14.46
CA MET A 31 -2.10 -8.32 15.14
C MET A 31 -3.46 -8.32 14.46
N ARG A 32 -4.05 -7.14 14.25
CA ARG A 32 -5.34 -7.00 13.56
C ARG A 32 -5.32 -7.58 12.15
N ARG A 33 -4.21 -7.44 11.42
CA ARG A 33 -4.02 -8.02 10.08
C ARG A 33 -3.95 -9.55 10.14
N ARG A 34 -3.20 -10.09 11.09
CA ARG A 34 -3.10 -11.54 11.33
C ARG A 34 -4.43 -12.15 11.73
N GLU A 35 -5.21 -11.46 12.57
CA GLU A 35 -6.55 -11.89 12.98
C GLU A 35 -7.50 -11.95 11.78
N LYS A 36 -7.58 -10.88 10.98
CA LYS A 36 -8.39 -10.86 9.75
C LYS A 36 -7.97 -11.95 8.76
N ALA A 37 -6.66 -12.15 8.56
CA ALA A 37 -6.16 -13.21 7.70
C ALA A 37 -6.50 -14.61 8.23
N GLU A 38 -6.49 -14.80 9.55
CA GLU A 38 -6.92 -16.05 10.18
C GLU A 38 -8.43 -16.29 10.04
N GLU A 39 -9.25 -15.24 10.21
CA GLU A 39 -10.70 -15.30 10.02
C GLU A 39 -11.04 -15.67 8.57
N GLN A 40 -10.42 -15.03 7.59
CA GLN A 40 -10.56 -15.36 6.17
C GLN A 40 -10.14 -16.81 5.89
N ARG A 41 -8.99 -17.24 6.41
CA ARG A 41 -8.53 -18.63 6.27
C ARG A 41 -9.53 -19.64 6.84
N LYS A 42 -10.13 -19.34 8.00
CA LYS A 42 -11.17 -20.18 8.63
C LYS A 42 -12.44 -20.21 7.78
N ALA A 43 -12.88 -19.07 7.26
CA ALA A 43 -14.04 -18.99 6.38
C ALA A 43 -13.86 -19.78 5.07
N GLU A 44 -12.63 -19.84 4.56
CA GLU A 44 -12.26 -20.64 3.37
C GLU A 44 -12.03 -22.14 3.68
N GLY A 45 -12.16 -22.57 4.93
CA GLY A 45 -11.95 -23.97 5.34
C GLY A 45 -10.51 -24.47 5.21
N ARG A 46 -9.53 -23.56 5.03
CA ARG A 46 -8.12 -23.92 4.85
C ARG A 46 -7.46 -24.27 6.18
N LYS A 47 -6.78 -25.42 6.24
CA LYS A 47 -5.98 -25.82 7.42
C LYS A 47 -4.74 -24.93 7.55
N LYS A 48 -4.39 -24.56 8.80
CA LYS A 48 -3.18 -23.80 9.11
C LYS A 48 -1.97 -24.72 8.93
N ASN A 49 -1.20 -24.53 7.86
CA ASN A 49 0.06 -25.23 7.67
C ASN A 49 1.21 -24.36 8.20
N GLY A 50 1.96 -24.86 9.17
CA GLY A 50 3.14 -24.19 9.74
C GLY A 50 2.96 -23.62 11.15
N LYS A 51 4.08 -23.18 11.72
CA LYS A 51 4.16 -22.66 13.10
C LYS A 51 3.51 -21.27 13.17
N THR A 52 2.73 -21.02 14.23
CA THR A 52 2.20 -19.68 14.51
C THR A 52 3.39 -18.71 14.67
N PRO A 53 3.44 -17.59 13.91
CA PRO A 53 4.50 -16.61 14.05
C PRO A 53 4.51 -16.02 15.47
N ALA A 54 5.69 -15.65 15.96
CA ALA A 54 5.81 -14.95 17.24
C ALA A 54 4.97 -13.65 17.22
N PRO A 55 4.44 -13.21 18.37
CA PRO A 55 3.73 -11.94 18.45
C PRO A 55 4.63 -10.79 17.99
N PRO A 56 4.06 -9.76 17.37
CA PRO A 56 4.84 -8.60 16.94
C PRO A 56 5.46 -7.90 18.16
N LYS A 57 6.65 -7.34 17.97
CA LYS A 57 7.35 -6.61 19.04
C LYS A 57 6.71 -5.23 19.21
N THR A 58 6.39 -4.87 20.44
CA THR A 58 5.83 -3.56 20.80
C THR A 58 6.89 -2.51 21.10
N GLU A 59 8.16 -2.92 21.19
CA GLU A 59 9.29 -2.03 21.42
C GLU A 59 10.01 -1.72 20.11
N PRO A 60 10.53 -0.49 19.94
CA PRO A 60 11.26 -0.12 18.75
C PRO A 60 12.55 -0.93 18.65
N GLU A 61 12.93 -1.31 17.43
CA GLU A 61 14.19 -2.03 17.21
C GLU A 61 15.39 -1.17 17.66
N GLY A 62 16.47 -1.80 18.12
CA GLY A 62 17.68 -1.08 18.55
C GLY A 62 18.36 -0.25 17.45
N LYS A 63 17.97 -0.46 16.18
CA LYS A 63 18.42 0.30 15.01
C LYS A 63 17.36 1.29 14.49
N ALA A 64 16.21 1.41 15.17
CA ALA A 64 15.17 2.36 14.81
C ALA A 64 15.71 3.78 14.95
N GLN A 65 15.71 4.52 13.85
CA GLN A 65 16.23 5.88 13.79
C GLN A 65 15.15 6.80 13.24
N ARG A 66 15.04 7.99 13.84
CA ARG A 66 14.09 9.04 13.45
C ARG A 66 14.90 10.26 13.03
N ASN A 67 14.49 10.90 11.94
CA ASN A 67 15.12 12.11 11.45
C ASN A 67 14.65 13.31 12.30
N PHE A 68 15.57 14.16 12.74
CA PHE A 68 15.24 15.31 13.60
C PHE A 68 14.62 16.50 12.84
N THR A 69 14.90 16.61 11.53
CA THR A 69 14.38 17.70 10.69
C THR A 69 13.03 17.34 10.10
N ASP A 70 12.85 16.07 9.71
CA ASP A 70 11.56 15.52 9.29
C ASP A 70 11.28 14.21 10.06
N PRO A 71 10.60 14.29 11.22
CA PRO A 71 10.31 13.16 12.09
C PRO A 71 9.45 12.06 11.45
N GLU A 72 8.70 12.37 10.39
CA GLU A 72 7.84 11.41 9.72
C GLU A 72 8.60 10.68 8.59
N SER A 73 9.64 11.29 7.99
CA SER A 73 10.47 10.58 6.99
C SER A 73 11.10 9.28 7.52
N ARG A 74 11.23 8.26 6.66
CA ARG A 74 11.87 6.97 7.01
C ARG A 74 12.99 6.61 6.04
N ILE A 75 13.90 5.76 6.50
CA ILE A 75 14.89 5.14 5.62
C ILE A 75 14.16 4.05 4.80
N LEU A 76 14.02 4.30 3.51
CA LEU A 76 13.40 3.40 2.54
C LEU A 76 14.47 2.73 1.70
N LYS A 77 14.33 1.42 1.48
CA LYS A 77 15.20 0.68 0.57
C LYS A 77 14.75 0.91 -0.87
N THR A 78 15.66 1.35 -1.72
CA THR A 78 15.45 1.51 -3.16
C THR A 78 16.33 0.53 -3.93
N LYS A 79 16.22 0.51 -5.27
CA LYS A 79 17.09 -0.30 -6.13
C LYS A 79 18.55 0.12 -6.03
N ASP A 80 18.80 1.42 -5.82
CA ASP A 80 20.13 2.04 -5.81
C ASP A 80 20.69 2.24 -4.39
N GLY A 81 20.02 1.71 -3.36
CA GLY A 81 20.48 1.77 -1.97
C GLY A 81 19.37 2.13 -1.00
N TYR A 82 19.58 3.20 -0.24
CA TYR A 82 18.63 3.69 0.76
C TYR A 82 18.42 5.18 0.60
N ILE A 83 17.17 5.62 0.73
CA ILE A 83 16.81 7.04 0.73
C ILE A 83 16.08 7.38 2.03
N GLN A 84 16.25 8.59 2.53
CA GLN A 84 15.39 9.15 3.57
C GLN A 84 14.18 9.80 2.89
N GLY A 85 12.98 9.28 3.09
CA GLY A 85 11.80 9.83 2.44
C GLY A 85 10.51 9.08 2.73
N TYR A 86 9.62 9.14 1.74
CA TYR A 86 8.28 8.57 1.75
C TYR A 86 8.09 7.73 0.50
N ASN A 87 7.25 6.72 0.60
CA ASN A 87 6.72 6.03 -0.57
C ASN A 87 5.50 6.83 -1.04
N ALA A 88 5.62 7.43 -2.23
CA ALA A 88 4.59 8.26 -2.82
C ALA A 88 3.71 7.44 -3.78
N GLN A 89 2.41 7.66 -3.70
CA GLN A 89 1.38 6.97 -4.44
C GLN A 89 0.61 8.00 -5.27
N ALA A 90 0.36 7.73 -6.54
CA ALA A 90 -0.34 8.66 -7.41
C ALA A 90 -1.31 7.91 -8.35
N ALA A 91 -2.53 8.41 -8.45
CA ALA A 91 -3.50 7.98 -9.46
C ALA A 91 -3.58 9.04 -10.55
N VAL A 92 -3.47 8.61 -11.80
CA VAL A 92 -3.47 9.47 -12.98
C VAL A 92 -4.68 9.16 -13.84
N ASP A 93 -5.39 10.19 -14.28
CA ASP A 93 -6.44 10.02 -15.29
C ASP A 93 -5.80 9.67 -16.64
N ALA A 94 -6.20 8.53 -17.22
CA ALA A 94 -5.58 8.01 -18.43
C ALA A 94 -5.81 8.88 -19.68
N GLN A 95 -6.87 9.70 -19.71
CA GLN A 95 -7.19 10.54 -20.87
C GLN A 95 -6.59 11.93 -20.72
N ALA A 96 -6.79 12.56 -19.57
CA ALA A 96 -6.34 13.91 -19.28
C ALA A 96 -4.85 13.97 -18.88
N GLN A 97 -4.24 12.85 -18.50
CA GLN A 97 -2.84 12.76 -18.06
C GLN A 97 -2.53 13.67 -16.86
N ILE A 98 -3.51 13.83 -15.97
CA ILE A 98 -3.40 14.61 -14.73
C ILE A 98 -3.50 13.71 -13.50
N ILE A 99 -2.82 14.09 -12.42
CA ILE A 99 -2.94 13.42 -11.12
C ILE A 99 -4.29 13.76 -10.50
N VAL A 100 -5.08 12.75 -10.17
CA VAL A 100 -6.43 12.88 -9.60
C VAL A 100 -6.52 12.46 -8.13
N ALA A 101 -5.55 11.70 -7.64
CA ALA A 101 -5.37 11.40 -6.22
C ALA A 101 -3.90 11.11 -5.92
N GLN A 102 -3.49 11.36 -4.67
CA GLN A 102 -2.13 11.08 -4.20
C GLN A 102 -2.16 10.68 -2.72
N SER A 103 -1.14 9.95 -2.29
CA SER A 103 -0.92 9.64 -0.88
C SER A 103 0.57 9.46 -0.60
N LEU A 104 0.98 9.69 0.65
CA LEU A 104 2.32 9.39 1.13
C LEU A 104 2.22 8.34 2.22
N THR A 105 3.07 7.32 2.14
CA THR A 105 3.14 6.26 3.14
C THR A 105 4.59 5.99 3.54
N HIS A 106 4.76 5.49 4.75
CA HIS A 106 6.05 4.98 5.23
C HIS A 106 6.20 3.49 4.95
N SER A 107 5.16 2.84 4.41
CA SER A 107 5.20 1.44 4.02
C SER A 107 6.19 1.24 2.87
N MET A 108 7.05 0.23 3.01
CA MET A 108 7.91 -0.24 1.92
C MET A 108 7.14 -1.02 0.84
N SER A 109 5.87 -1.33 1.08
CA SER A 109 5.03 -2.10 0.16
C SER A 109 3.81 -1.30 -0.29
N ASP A 110 3.50 -1.43 -1.57
CA ASP A 110 2.35 -0.78 -2.22
C ASP A 110 1.05 -1.58 -2.10
N GLN A 111 1.11 -2.83 -1.61
CA GLN A 111 -0.05 -3.73 -1.57
C GLN A 111 -1.25 -3.13 -0.85
N ASP A 112 -1.03 -2.43 0.27
CA ASP A 112 -2.12 -1.85 1.06
C ASP A 112 -2.54 -0.44 0.61
N GLN A 113 -1.92 0.10 -0.45
CA GLN A 113 -2.09 1.50 -0.86
C GLN A 113 -3.11 1.70 -1.99
N LEU A 114 -3.49 0.65 -2.71
CA LEU A 114 -4.41 0.77 -3.85
C LEU A 114 -5.80 1.27 -3.43
N VAL A 115 -6.37 0.64 -2.41
CA VAL A 115 -7.74 0.94 -1.96
C VAL A 115 -7.86 2.37 -1.43
N PRO A 116 -6.99 2.84 -0.51
CA PRO A 116 -6.99 4.24 -0.08
C PRO A 116 -6.87 5.21 -1.26
N LEU A 117 -6.05 4.89 -2.26
CA LEU A 117 -5.86 5.76 -3.42
C LEU A 117 -7.14 5.85 -4.28
N ILE A 118 -7.84 4.73 -4.49
CA ILE A 118 -9.12 4.69 -5.23
C ILE A 118 -10.21 5.46 -4.48
N ASP A 119 -10.26 5.32 -3.15
CA ASP A 119 -11.20 6.07 -2.33
C ASP A 119 -10.89 7.58 -2.41
N GLY A 120 -9.61 7.96 -2.40
CA GLY A 120 -9.17 9.35 -2.62
C GLY A 120 -9.58 9.94 -3.98
N ILE A 121 -9.65 9.14 -5.06
CA ILE A 121 -10.21 9.61 -6.35
C ILE A 121 -11.67 10.00 -6.18
N LYS A 122 -12.45 9.18 -5.47
CA LYS A 122 -13.86 9.45 -5.20
C LYS A 122 -14.03 10.69 -4.34
N ASP A 123 -13.21 10.87 -3.32
CA ASP A 123 -13.26 12.04 -2.45
C ASP A 123 -12.95 13.33 -3.22
N ASN A 124 -11.97 13.29 -4.12
CA ASN A 124 -11.57 14.46 -4.92
C ASN A 124 -12.55 14.80 -6.05
N LEU A 125 -13.11 13.79 -6.73
CA LEU A 125 -13.90 13.97 -7.95
C LEU A 125 -15.39 13.73 -7.76
N GLY A 126 -15.83 13.30 -6.57
CA GLY A 126 -17.21 12.89 -6.29
C GLY A 126 -17.64 11.60 -6.98
N ARG A 127 -16.73 10.92 -7.69
CA ARG A 127 -17.02 9.72 -8.48
C ARG A 127 -15.87 8.71 -8.43
N LYS A 128 -16.20 7.43 -8.44
CA LYS A 128 -15.23 6.34 -8.56
C LYS A 128 -14.75 6.18 -10.00
N PRO A 129 -13.51 5.71 -10.24
CA PRO A 129 -13.08 5.31 -11.58
C PRO A 129 -13.89 4.11 -12.05
N LYS A 130 -14.06 3.97 -13.38
CA LYS A 130 -14.69 2.77 -13.97
C LYS A 130 -13.71 1.61 -14.03
N GLU A 131 -12.46 1.92 -14.33
CA GLU A 131 -11.38 0.96 -14.51
C GLU A 131 -10.14 1.53 -13.82
N ALA A 132 -9.32 0.65 -13.25
CA ALA A 132 -8.05 1.00 -12.63
C ALA A 132 -6.98 0.00 -13.06
N SER A 133 -5.85 0.50 -13.54
CA SER A 133 -4.65 -0.31 -13.79
C SER A 133 -3.56 0.05 -12.79
N ALA A 134 -2.81 -0.95 -12.33
CA ALA A 134 -1.67 -0.75 -11.45
C ALA A 134 -0.61 -1.83 -11.65
N ASP A 135 0.59 -1.57 -11.16
CA ASP A 135 1.71 -2.50 -11.28
C ASP A 135 1.58 -3.71 -10.33
N ALA A 136 2.61 -4.57 -10.36
CA ALA A 136 2.63 -5.80 -9.58
C ALA A 136 2.78 -5.60 -8.07
N GLY A 137 3.27 -4.44 -7.63
CA GLY A 137 3.33 -4.08 -6.22
C GLY A 137 1.95 -4.01 -5.57
N TYR A 138 0.91 -3.70 -6.36
CA TYR A 138 -0.48 -3.64 -5.90
C TYR A 138 -1.27 -4.94 -6.10
N CYS A 139 -0.69 -5.94 -6.76
CA CYS A 139 -1.41 -7.18 -7.08
C CYS A 139 -1.59 -8.03 -5.81
N SER A 140 -2.82 -8.05 -5.28
CA SER A 140 -3.24 -8.90 -4.17
C SER A 140 -4.70 -9.32 -4.33
N GLU A 141 -5.06 -10.50 -3.83
CA GLU A 141 -6.46 -10.97 -3.82
C GLU A 141 -7.37 -9.99 -3.08
N ALA A 142 -6.88 -9.41 -1.98
CA ALA A 142 -7.59 -8.41 -1.21
C ALA A 142 -7.92 -7.15 -2.04
N ASN A 143 -6.96 -6.67 -2.83
CA ASN A 143 -7.17 -5.51 -3.70
C ASN A 143 -8.15 -5.82 -4.84
N LEU A 144 -8.02 -6.98 -5.48
CA LEU A 144 -8.95 -7.42 -6.52
C LEU A 144 -10.38 -7.51 -5.98
N ALA A 145 -10.56 -8.15 -4.82
CA ALA A 145 -11.85 -8.23 -4.16
C ALA A 145 -12.39 -6.85 -3.75
N ALA A 146 -11.53 -5.95 -3.28
CA ALA A 146 -11.90 -4.59 -2.89
C ALA A 146 -12.32 -3.71 -4.07
N LEU A 147 -11.68 -3.85 -5.23
CA LEU A 147 -12.06 -3.18 -6.48
C LEU A 147 -13.36 -3.77 -7.05
N ALA A 148 -13.53 -5.09 -7.02
CA ALA A 148 -14.76 -5.74 -7.44
C ALA A 148 -15.97 -5.28 -6.60
N LYS A 149 -15.82 -5.18 -5.26
CA LYS A 149 -16.86 -4.62 -4.37
C LYS A 149 -17.19 -3.16 -4.67
N ARG A 150 -16.22 -2.41 -5.21
CA ARG A 150 -16.41 -1.03 -5.66
C ARG A 150 -16.92 -0.96 -7.10
N GLU A 151 -17.14 -2.08 -7.77
CA GLU A 151 -17.53 -2.16 -9.19
C GLU A 151 -16.53 -1.42 -10.10
N VAL A 152 -15.24 -1.54 -9.79
CA VAL A 152 -14.15 -0.99 -10.60
C VAL A 152 -13.46 -2.14 -11.34
N GLY A 153 -13.36 -2.04 -12.66
CA GLY A 153 -12.61 -3.01 -13.48
C GLY A 153 -11.12 -2.96 -13.13
N ALA A 154 -10.58 -4.06 -12.60
CA ALA A 154 -9.21 -4.13 -12.09
C ALA A 154 -8.25 -4.76 -13.10
N TYR A 155 -7.17 -4.04 -13.43
CA TYR A 155 -6.09 -4.50 -14.31
C TYR A 155 -4.75 -4.44 -13.58
N LEU A 156 -4.48 -5.43 -12.71
CA LEU A 156 -3.26 -5.48 -11.90
C LEU A 156 -2.25 -6.45 -12.53
N ALA A 157 -1.00 -6.01 -12.72
CA ALA A 157 0.03 -6.87 -13.28
C ALA A 157 0.43 -7.99 -12.30
N THR A 158 0.52 -9.24 -12.73
CA THR A 158 0.82 -10.39 -11.84
C THR A 158 2.31 -10.60 -11.55
N GLY A 159 3.16 -9.60 -11.80
CA GLY A 159 4.61 -9.70 -11.65
C GLY A 159 5.27 -10.67 -12.66
N ARG A 160 6.59 -10.90 -12.51
CA ARG A 160 7.31 -11.88 -13.34
C ARG A 160 7.01 -13.30 -12.86
N ALA A 161 6.39 -14.12 -13.72
CA ALA A 161 6.19 -15.54 -13.44
C ALA A 161 7.55 -16.26 -13.40
N LYS A 162 7.80 -17.06 -12.35
CA LYS A 162 8.97 -17.96 -12.28
C LYS A 162 8.89 -19.08 -13.32
N GLN A 163 7.68 -19.39 -13.82
CA GLN A 163 7.44 -20.21 -15.01
C GLN A 163 6.25 -19.66 -15.81
N PRO A 164 6.43 -19.19 -17.06
CA PRO A 164 5.39 -18.54 -17.84
C PRO A 164 4.27 -19.48 -18.36
N SER A 165 4.40 -20.79 -18.17
CA SER A 165 3.50 -21.80 -18.75
C SER A 165 2.21 -22.08 -17.96
N THR A 166 1.97 -21.42 -16.82
CA THR A 166 0.82 -21.71 -15.94
C THR A 166 -0.13 -20.53 -15.72
N LEU A 167 0.03 -19.43 -16.45
CA LEU A 167 -0.96 -18.35 -16.41
C LEU A 167 -2.25 -18.82 -17.10
N PRO A 168 -3.43 -18.72 -16.45
CA PRO A 168 -4.69 -18.90 -17.15
C PRO A 168 -4.73 -17.89 -18.29
N LYS A 169 -5.01 -18.38 -19.51
CA LYS A 169 -5.16 -17.51 -20.69
C LYS A 169 -6.25 -16.49 -20.38
N ALA A 170 -5.95 -15.21 -20.60
CA ALA A 170 -6.97 -14.16 -20.56
C ALA A 170 -8.10 -14.54 -21.53
N ASP A 171 -9.35 -14.44 -21.09
CA ASP A 171 -10.50 -14.68 -21.94
C ASP A 171 -10.44 -13.72 -23.16
N PRO A 172 -10.49 -14.24 -24.40
CA PRO A 172 -10.25 -13.43 -25.60
C PRO A 172 -11.40 -12.48 -25.96
N LYS A 173 -12.44 -12.35 -25.12
CA LYS A 173 -13.54 -11.41 -25.36
C LYS A 173 -13.20 -10.01 -24.87
N LEU A 174 -12.20 -9.40 -25.50
CA LEU A 174 -12.26 -7.95 -25.69
C LEU A 174 -13.26 -7.70 -26.83
N PRO A 175 -14.28 -6.82 -26.67
CA PRO A 175 -15.07 -6.39 -27.81
C PRO A 175 -14.15 -5.70 -28.82
N ASP A 176 -14.27 -6.14 -30.07
CA ASP A 176 -13.55 -5.62 -31.22
C ASP A 176 -13.60 -4.08 -31.26
N ARG A 177 -12.41 -3.46 -31.38
CA ARG A 177 -12.23 -2.01 -31.49
C ARG A 177 -12.86 -1.43 -32.77
N SER A 178 -13.33 -2.26 -33.71
CA SER A 178 -13.96 -1.83 -34.96
C SER A 178 -15.40 -1.30 -34.83
N SER A 179 -16.07 -1.47 -33.68
CA SER A 179 -17.49 -1.06 -33.53
C SER A 179 -17.70 0.40 -33.09
N ARG A 180 -16.65 1.13 -32.70
CA ARG A 180 -16.72 2.57 -32.44
C ARG A 180 -16.60 3.39 -33.73
N ARG A 181 -17.57 3.21 -34.62
CA ARG A 181 -17.91 4.25 -35.60
C ARG A 181 -18.68 5.34 -34.85
N CYS A 182 -18.00 6.45 -34.64
CA CYS A 182 -18.60 7.72 -34.24
C CYS A 182 -19.66 8.06 -35.30
N GLY A 183 -20.94 7.94 -34.95
CA GLY A 183 -22.04 8.42 -35.77
C GLY A 183 -22.05 9.94 -35.71
N THR A 184 -21.79 10.58 -36.84
CA THR A 184 -22.10 11.99 -37.08
C THR A 184 -23.61 12.14 -37.21
N SER A 185 -24.19 12.96 -36.33
CA SER A 185 -25.41 13.74 -36.59
C SER A 185 -25.47 14.89 -35.59
#